data_AF-A0AAN4YIQ8-F1
#
_entry.id   AF-A0AAN4YIQ8-F1
#
_cell.length_a   1.000
_cell.length_b   1.000
_cell.length_c   1.000
_cell.angle_alpha   90.00
_cell.angle_beta   90.00
_cell.angle_gamma   90.00
#
_symmetry.space_group_name_H-M   'P 1'
#
loop_
_entity.id
_entity.type
_entity.pdbx_description
1 polymer ?
#
loop_
_entity_poly.entity_id
_entity_poly.type
_entity_poly.pdbx_seq_one_letter_code
_entity_poly.pdbx_strand_id
1 'polypeptide(L)' 'MAAELSSKFIVTKFEVFALIRLILLFQNSISSVAFPGKVIDVAGGATDNHAEIIIYDHKDDGSENQQFFLTHPNNA' A
#
# COMPACT_ATOMS: atom_id res chain seq x y z
N MET A 1 10.69 -19.82 -17.69
CA MET A 1 11.04 -19.41 -16.32
C MET A 1 11.00 -17.89 -16.29
N ALA A 2 9.93 -17.30 -15.79
CA ALA A 2 9.84 -15.84 -15.64
C ALA A 2 10.55 -15.47 -14.33
N ALA A 3 11.56 -14.60 -14.41
CA ALA A 3 12.22 -14.05 -13.25
C ALA A 3 11.25 -13.07 -12.57
N GLU A 4 10.91 -13.36 -11.33
CA GLU A 4 10.10 -12.48 -10.49
C GLU A 4 10.95 -11.26 -10.11
N LEU A 5 10.59 -10.09 -10.64
CA LEU A 5 11.19 -8.81 -10.22
C LEU A 5 10.61 -8.47 -8.84
N SER A 6 11.23 -8.95 -7.76
CA SER A 6 10.88 -8.46 -6.42
C SER A 6 11.40 -7.03 -6.30
N SER A 7 10.52 -6.04 -6.42
CA SER A 7 10.85 -4.67 -6.05
C SER A 7 11.05 -4.61 -4.54
N LYS A 8 12.30 -4.80 -4.08
CA LYS A 8 12.70 -4.42 -2.73
C LYS A 8 12.43 -2.93 -2.58
N PHE A 9 11.58 -2.57 -1.64
CA PHE A 9 11.23 -1.19 -1.34
C PHE A 9 12.47 -0.47 -0.80
N ILE A 10 13.22 0.17 -1.68
CA ILE A 10 14.25 1.15 -1.32
C ILE A 10 13.73 2.48 -1.84
N VAL A 11 13.16 3.29 -0.93
CA VAL A 11 12.83 4.68 -1.25
C VAL A 11 14.14 5.47 -1.27
N THR A 12 14.81 5.45 -2.41
CA THR A 12 15.90 6.37 -2.73
C THR A 12 15.37 7.42 -3.70
N LYS A 13 14.70 8.45 -3.14
CA LYS A 13 14.47 9.77 -3.74
C LYS A 13 13.69 9.80 -5.07
N PHE A 14 12.44 10.27 -5.04
CA PHE A 14 11.66 10.57 -6.24
C PHE A 14 12.01 11.98 -6.74
N GLU A 15 12.71 12.09 -7.86
CA GLU A 15 12.94 13.34 -8.59
C GLU A 15 12.27 13.22 -9.95
N VAL A 16 10.99 13.63 -10.07
CA VAL A 16 10.42 14.19 -11.31
C VAL A 16 9.28 15.14 -10.91
N PHE A 17 9.58 16.44 -10.91
CA PHE A 17 8.57 17.49 -11.00
C PHE A 17 7.81 17.35 -12.33
N ALA A 18 6.49 17.59 -12.30
CA ALA A 18 5.57 17.76 -13.44
C ALA A 18 4.85 16.53 -14.03
N LEU A 19 3.91 15.97 -13.25
CA LEU A 19 2.53 15.71 -13.75
C LEU A 19 1.51 15.81 -12.59
N ILE A 20 1.68 16.88 -11.82
CA ILE A 20 0.90 17.21 -10.62
C ILE A 20 -0.55 17.55 -11.06
N ARG A 21 -1.53 16.75 -10.59
CA ARG A 21 -2.99 17.04 -10.45
C ARG A 21 -4.03 16.16 -11.18
N LEU A 22 -3.67 15.08 -11.91
CA LEU A 22 -4.70 14.18 -12.49
C LEU A 22 -4.66 12.72 -11.97
N ILE A 23 -3.60 12.32 -11.27
CA ILE A 23 -3.40 10.99 -10.70
C ILE A 23 -3.33 11.12 -9.18
N LEU A 24 -4.45 11.34 -8.49
CA LEU A 24 -4.40 11.68 -7.05
C LEU A 24 -5.00 10.66 -6.08
N LEU A 25 -5.55 9.53 -6.50
CA LEU A 25 -6.04 8.52 -5.55
C LEU A 25 -5.88 7.10 -6.09
N PHE A 26 -4.65 6.66 -6.34
CA PHE A 26 -4.42 5.21 -6.39
C PHE A 26 -4.31 4.72 -4.95
N GLN A 27 -5.33 3.98 -4.52
CA GLN A 27 -5.33 3.17 -3.32
C GLN A 27 -4.34 2.02 -3.52
N ASN A 28 -3.28 1.96 -2.70
CA ASN A 28 -2.23 0.96 -2.82
C ASN A 28 -2.30 -0.03 -1.64
N SER A 29 -1.95 -1.30 -1.88
CA SER A 29 -1.72 -2.26 -0.79
C SER A 29 -0.24 -2.29 -0.40
N ILE A 30 0.04 -2.55 0.88
CA ILE A 30 1.39 -2.73 1.41
C ILE A 30 1.60 -4.22 1.66
N SER A 31 2.47 -4.86 0.86
CA SER A 31 2.68 -6.31 0.89
C SER A 31 4.00 -6.73 1.55
N SER A 32 4.00 -7.94 2.11
CA SER A 32 5.20 -8.55 2.68
C SER A 32 6.05 -9.22 1.60
N VAL A 33 7.33 -8.89 1.55
CA VAL A 33 8.30 -9.58 0.69
C VAL A 33 8.65 -10.98 1.25
N ALA A 34 8.66 -11.14 2.57
CA ALA A 34 9.02 -12.41 3.22
C ALA A 34 7.88 -13.44 3.14
N PHE A 35 6.63 -12.96 3.02
CA PHE A 35 5.44 -13.80 2.97
C PHE A 35 4.55 -13.34 1.80
N PRO A 36 4.85 -13.80 0.57
CA PRO A 36 4.04 -13.47 -0.59
C PRO A 36 2.56 -13.76 -0.36
N GLY A 37 1.69 -12.87 -0.82
CA GLY A 37 0.24 -12.94 -0.61
C GLY A 37 -0.24 -12.42 0.74
N LYS A 38 0.65 -11.93 1.62
CA LYS A 38 0.28 -11.24 2.84
C LYS A 38 0.39 -9.72 2.70
N VAL A 39 -0.60 -9.00 3.24
CA VAL A 39 -0.70 -7.53 3.20
C VAL A 39 -1.12 -6.95 4.56
N ILE A 40 -0.90 -5.65 4.73
CA ILE A 40 -1.47 -4.87 5.83
C ILE A 40 -2.98 -4.76 5.63
N ASP A 41 -3.76 -5.01 6.68
CA ASP A 41 -5.21 -5.03 6.68
C ASP A 41 -5.76 -4.39 7.97
N VAL A 42 -6.82 -3.58 7.87
CA VAL A 42 -7.57 -3.10 9.04
C VAL A 42 -8.55 -4.19 9.47
N ALA A 43 -8.36 -4.71 10.68
CA ALA A 43 -9.09 -5.87 11.18
C ALA A 43 -10.61 -5.67 11.07
N GLY A 44 -11.27 -6.60 10.39
CA GLY A 44 -12.73 -6.58 10.19
C GLY A 44 -13.25 -5.39 9.36
N GLY A 45 -12.38 -4.59 8.74
CA GLY A 45 -12.78 -3.36 8.04
C GLY A 45 -13.31 -2.27 8.98
N ALA A 46 -12.85 -2.26 10.24
CA ALA A 46 -13.29 -1.27 11.22
C ALA A 46 -12.95 0.16 10.78
N THR A 47 -13.89 1.08 11.00
CA THR A 47 -13.75 2.51 10.67
C THR A 47 -13.53 3.40 11.91
N ASP A 48 -13.53 2.78 13.10
CA ASP A 48 -13.28 3.47 14.36
C ASP A 48 -11.81 3.87 14.52
N ASN A 49 -11.59 4.95 15.28
CA ASN A 49 -10.23 5.32 15.67
C ASN A 49 -9.59 4.20 16.49
N HIS A 50 -8.27 4.02 16.30
CA HIS A 50 -7.49 2.95 16.92
C HIS A 50 -7.93 1.53 16.52
N ALA A 51 -8.56 1.38 15.35
CA ALA A 51 -8.77 0.07 14.75
C ALA A 51 -7.45 -0.72 14.67
N GLU A 52 -7.54 -2.02 14.94
CA GLU A 52 -6.40 -2.92 14.92
C GLU A 52 -5.88 -3.12 13.49
N ILE A 53 -4.56 -3.07 13.34
CA ILE A 53 -3.87 -3.33 12.07
C ILE A 53 -3.22 -4.71 12.15
N ILE A 54 -3.52 -5.56 11.18
CA ILE A 54 -3.07 -6.94 11.12
C ILE A 54 -2.33 -7.24 9.81
N ILE A 55 -1.63 -8.37 9.78
CA ILE A 55 -1.14 -8.97 8.54
C ILE A 55 -2.13 -10.06 8.12
N TYR A 56 -2.68 -9.92 6.93
CA TYR A 56 -3.73 -10.81 6.44
C TYR A 56 -3.47 -11.25 5.01
N ASP A 57 -4.25 -12.23 4.54
CA ASP A 57 -4.25 -12.64 3.14
C ASP A 57 -4.74 -11.50 2.24
N HIS A 58 -4.05 -11.30 1.13
CA HIS A 58 -4.48 -10.37 0.09
C HIS A 58 -5.82 -10.82 -0.48
N LYS A 59 -6.79 -9.91 -0.52
CA LYS A 59 -8.12 -10.17 -1.09
C LYS A 59 -8.20 -9.59 -2.50
N ASP A 60 -8.76 -10.38 -3.41
CA ASP A 60 -8.96 -9.94 -4.80
C ASP A 60 -10.21 -9.03 -4.94
N ASP A 61 -11.17 -9.12 -4.00
CA ASP A 61 -12.38 -8.31 -3.94
C ASP A 61 -12.64 -7.72 -2.53
N GLY A 62 -13.38 -6.61 -2.45
CA GLY A 62 -13.77 -5.99 -1.17
C GLY A 62 -12.59 -5.57 -0.28
N SER A 63 -11.43 -5.23 -0.87
CA SER A 63 -10.16 -5.02 -0.20
C SER A 63 -9.91 -3.56 0.24
N GLU A 64 -10.96 -2.77 0.45
CA GLU A 64 -10.84 -1.37 0.90
C GLU A 64 -10.07 -1.26 2.22
N ASN A 65 -10.20 -2.27 3.09
CA ASN A 65 -9.46 -2.36 4.34
C ASN A 65 -7.96 -2.73 4.16
N GLN A 66 -7.51 -2.96 2.92
CA GLN A 66 -6.14 -3.26 2.54
C GLN A 66 -5.52 -2.15 1.66
N GLN A 67 -6.19 -1.00 1.58
CA GLN A 67 -5.86 0.09 0.67
C GLN A 67 -5.47 1.36 1.44
N PHE A 68 -4.30 1.90 1.13
CA PHE A 68 -3.71 3.01 1.86
C PHE A 68 -3.24 4.14 0.94
N PHE A 69 -3.37 5.38 1.44
CA PHE A 69 -2.75 6.54 0.82
C PHE A 69 -1.32 6.69 1.35
N LEU A 70 -0.37 6.75 0.42
CA LEU A 70 1.01 7.06 0.75
C LEU A 70 1.22 8.56 0.62
N THR A 71 1.30 9.25 1.75
CA THR A 71 1.59 10.69 1.79
C THR A 71 3.07 10.90 2.04
N HIS A 72 3.69 11.80 1.26
CA HIS A 72 5.02 12.31 1.59
C HIS A 72 4.89 13.31 2.76
N PRO A 73 5.67 13.18 3.85
CA PRO A 73 5.48 13.96 5.07
C PRO A 73 5.64 15.48 4.91
N ASN A 74 6.22 15.95 3.79
CA ASN A 74 6.43 17.38 3.52
C ASN A 74 5.42 17.97 2.52
N ASN A 75 4.28 17.32 2.29
CA ASN A 75 3.21 17.82 1.42
C ASN A 75 2.01 18.39 2.22
N ALA A 76 2.22 18.76 3.48
CA ALA A 76 1.23 19.45 4.33
C ALA A 76 1.32 20.96 4.17
#